data_AF-A0AAW9ECQ6-F1
#
_entry.id   AF-A0AAW9ECQ6-F1
#
_cell.length_a   1.000
_cell.length_b   1.000
_cell.length_c   1.000
_cell.angle_alpha   90.00
_cell.angle_beta   90.00
_cell.angle_gamma   90.00
#
_symmetry.space_group_name_H-M   'P 1'
#
loop_
_entity.id
_entity.type
_entity.pdbx_description
1 polymer ?
#
loop_
_entity_poly.entity_id
_entity_poly.type
_entity_poly.pdbx_seq_one_letter_code
_entity_poly.pdbx_strand_id
1 'polypeptide(L)' 'MAKAKKPKLKTCKVCNKEFIPYLSTQKVCSTSCAIKFASNEIKRTEEKDRKKRLSEERKL' A
#
# COMPACT_ATOMS: atom_id res chain seq x y z
N MET A 1 -19.04 -20.96 16.57
CA MET A 1 -18.66 -20.53 15.21
C MET A 1 -18.63 -19.00 15.18
N ALA A 2 -17.49 -18.38 14.89
CA ALA A 2 -17.42 -16.91 14.81
C ALA A 2 -18.30 -16.41 13.66
N LYS A 3 -19.22 -15.48 13.92
CA LYS A 3 -20.06 -14.87 12.88
C LYS A 3 -19.16 -14.16 11.87
N ALA A 4 -19.28 -14.50 10.58
CA ALA A 4 -18.55 -13.83 9.52
C ALA A 4 -18.97 -12.35 9.46
N LYS A 5 -18.05 -11.45 9.81
CA LYS A 5 -18.29 -10.01 9.72
C LYS A 5 -18.32 -9.61 8.24
N LYS A 6 -19.35 -8.85 7.84
CA LYS A 6 -19.41 -8.28 6.49
C LYS A 6 -18.17 -7.39 6.25
N PRO A 7 -17.46 -7.54 5.12
CA PRO A 7 -16.32 -6.68 4.81
C PRO A 7 -16.78 -5.23 4.66
N LYS A 8 -16.11 -4.31 5.37
CA LYS A 8 -16.33 -2.87 5.23
C LYS A 8 -15.75 -2.40 3.91
N LEU A 9 -16.43 -1.45 3.26
CA LEU A 9 -15.89 -0.74 2.10
C LEU A 9 -14.55 -0.09 2.46
N LYS A 10 -13.63 -0.14 1.49
CA LYS A 10 -12.31 0.49 1.59
C LYS A 10 -12.04 1.32 0.35
N THR A 11 -11.18 2.32 0.49
CA THR A 11 -10.69 3.13 -0.62
C THR A 11 -9.42 2.52 -1.21
N CYS A 12 -9.38 2.36 -2.53
CA CYS A 12 -8.21 1.85 -3.25
C CYS A 12 -7.05 2.85 -3.17
N LYS A 13 -5.86 2.40 -2.73
CA LYS A 13 -4.66 3.26 -2.61
C LYS A 13 -4.05 3.74 -3.94
N VAL A 14 -4.60 3.33 -5.08
CA VAL A 14 -4.09 3.70 -6.42
C VAL A 14 -5.07 4.59 -7.18
N CYS A 15 -6.35 4.22 -7.23
CA CYS A 15 -7.34 4.93 -8.01
C CYS A 15 -8.38 5.68 -7.16
N ASN A 16 -8.26 5.63 -5.82
CA ASN A 16 -9.15 6.29 -4.85
C ASN A 16 -10.63 5.90 -4.94
N LYS A 17 -10.97 4.83 -5.67
CA LYS A 17 -12.34 4.29 -5.72
C LYS A 17 -12.64 3.44 -4.49
N GLU A 18 -13.89 3.48 -4.04
CA GLU A 18 -14.39 2.57 -3.02
C GLU A 18 -14.58 1.16 -3.60
N PHE A 19 -14.25 0.14 -2.80
CA PHE A 19 -14.40 -1.25 -3.17
C PHE A 19 -14.67 -2.13 -1.94
N ILE A 20 -15.30 -3.28 -2.16
CA ILE A 20 -15.51 -4.29 -1.13
C ILE A 20 -14.29 -5.23 -1.16
N PRO A 21 -13.45 -5.24 -0.11
CA PRO A 21 -12.29 -6.11 -0.06
C PRO A 21 -12.70 -7.57 0.21
N TYR A 22 -12.04 -8.51 -0.45
CA TYR A 22 -12.15 -9.93 -0.11
C TYR A 22 -11.36 -10.26 1.16
N LEU A 23 -10.17 -9.66 1.30
CA LEU A 23 -9.30 -9.82 2.48
C LEU A 23 -9.19 -8.53 3.31
N SER A 24 -9.11 -8.68 4.63
CA SER A 24 -8.88 -7.55 5.54
C SER A 24 -7.55 -6.83 5.30
N THR A 25 -6.58 -7.46 4.62
CA THR A 25 -5.28 -6.89 4.24
C THR A 25 -5.27 -6.26 2.84
N GLN A 26 -6.33 -6.45 2.04
CA GLN A 26 -6.40 -5.91 0.68
C GLN A 26 -6.42 -4.38 0.72
N LYS A 27 -5.49 -3.76 -0.03
CA LYS A 27 -5.26 -2.31 -0.11
C LYS A 27 -5.75 -1.68 -1.43
N VAL A 28 -6.09 -2.51 -2.41
CA VAL A 28 -6.39 -2.10 -3.79
C VAL A 28 -7.60 -2.86 -4.33
N CYS A 29 -8.33 -2.23 -5.25
CA CYS A 29 -9.58 -2.78 -5.77
C CYS A 29 -9.40 -3.83 -6.87
N SER A 30 -8.24 -3.87 -7.56
CA SER A 30 -8.01 -4.75 -8.72
C SER A 30 -6.56 -5.19 -8.85
N THR A 31 -6.31 -6.23 -9.65
CA THR A 31 -4.95 -6.71 -9.98
C THR A 31 -4.11 -5.62 -10.66
N SER A 32 -4.71 -4.83 -11.56
CA SER A 32 -4.03 -3.70 -12.20
C SER A 32 -3.60 -2.63 -11.18
N CYS A 33 -4.42 -2.36 -10.17
CA CYS A 33 -4.03 -1.50 -9.06
C CYS A 33 -2.98 -2.16 -8.15
N ALA A 34 -3.00 -3.48 -7.99
CA ALA A 34 -1.98 -4.20 -7.21
C ALA A 34 -0.59 -4.07 -7.82
N ILE A 35 -0.46 -4.22 -9.14
CA ILE A 35 0.81 -4.05 -9.86
C ILE A 35 1.33 -2.62 -9.67
N LYS A 36 0.48 -1.61 -9.91
CA LYS A 36 0.85 -0.19 -9.71
C LYS A 36 1.24 0.11 -8.26
N PHE A 37 0.52 -0.48 -7.30
CA PHE A 37 0.79 -0.30 -5.88
C PHE A 37 2.16 -0.89 -5.50
N ALA A 38 2.48 -2.10 -5.97
CA ALA A 38 3.77 -2.74 -5.73
C ALA A 38 4.93 -1.87 -6.26
N SER A 39 4.83 -1.38 -7.50
CA SER A 39 5.85 -0.47 -8.06
C SER A 39 6.01 0.82 -7.26
N ASN A 40 4.92 1.36 -6.73
CA ASN A 40 4.97 2.58 -5.91
C ASN A 40 5.61 2.34 -4.53
N GLU A 41 5.38 1.19 -3.91
CA GLU A 41 5.99 0.84 -2.62
C GLU A 41 7.50 0.59 -2.76
N ILE A 42 7.96 0.00 -3.87
CA ILE A 42 9.39 -0.14 -4.18
C ILE A 42 10.04 1.25 -4.24
N LYS A 43 9.49 2.15 -5.07
CA LYS A 43 10.01 3.53 -5.22
C LYS A 43 10.06 4.28 -3.88
N ARG A 44 9.01 4.16 -3.06
CA ARG A 44 8.97 4.77 -1.71
C ARG A 44 10.05 4.21 -0.80
N THR A 45 10.34 2.92 -0.89
CA THR A 45 11.37 2.27 -0.08
C THR A 45 12.76 2.74 -0.52
N GLU A 46 13.02 2.80 -1.82
CA GLU A 46 14.27 3.31 -2.39
C GLU A 46 14.51 4.79 -2.03
N GLU A 47 13.47 5.62 -2.10
CA GLU A 47 13.56 7.03 -1.72
C GLU A 47 13.86 7.19 -0.22
N LYS A 48 13.22 6.40 0.64
CA LYS A 48 13.49 6.40 2.08
C LYS A 48 14.93 5.96 2.37
N ASP A 49 15.40 4.89 1.73
CA ASP A 49 16.77 4.41 1.90
C ASP A 49 17.79 5.45 1.45
N ARG A 50 17.56 6.09 0.29
CA ARG A 50 18.39 7.20 -0.21
C ARG A 50 18.43 8.36 0.77
N LYS A 51 17.27 8.83 1.25
CA LYS A 51 17.21 9.92 2.23
C LYS A 51 17.90 9.57 3.54
N LYS A 52 17.79 8.31 3.99
CA LYS A 52 18.49 7.82 5.18
C LYS A 52 20.01 7.88 4.99
N ARG A 53 20.53 7.36 3.88
CA ARG A 53 21.98 7.41 3.57
C ARG A 53 22.52 8.85 3.52
N LEU A 54 21.82 9.76 2.84
CA LEU A 54 22.21 11.18 2.78
C LEU A 54 22.19 11.84 4.17
N SER A 55 21.22 11.49 5.00
CA SER A 55 21.15 12.00 6.38
C SER A 55 22.25 11.41 7.28
N GLU A 56 22.72 10.20 7.03
CA GLU A 56 23.82 9.57 7.76
C GLU A 56 25.17 10.16 7.32
N GLU A 57 25.36 10.38 6.00
CA GLU A 57 26.54 11.04 5.44
C GLU A 57 26.70 12.47 5.96
N ARG A 58 25.61 13.26 6.06
CA ARG A 58 25.65 14.62 6.61
C ARG A 58 26.02 14.69 8.09
N LYS A 59 25.96 13.57 8.83
CA LYS A 59 26.30 13.53 10.27
C LYS A 59 27.77 13.19 10.54
N LEU A 60 28.49 12.69 9.53
CA LEU A 60 29.93 12.46 9.57
C LEU A 60 30.69 13.75 9.24
#